data_AF-G9X298-F1
#
_entry.id   AF-G9X298-F1
#
_cell.length_a   1.000
_cell.length_b   1.000
_cell.length_c   1.000
_cell.angle_alpha   90.00
_cell.angle_beta   90.00
_cell.angle_gamma   90.00
#
_symmetry.space_group_name_H-M   'P 1'
#
loop_
_entity.id
_entity.type
_entity.pdbx_description
1 polymer ?
#
loop_
_entity_poly.entity_id
_entity_poly.type
_entity_poly.pdbx_seq_one_letter_code
_entity_poly.pdbx_strand_id
1 'polypeptide(L)' 'MSKTLNIAVVGATGRVGSTFIEVLQERKFPINNIYFFASAKSAGKKIEFAGKEYEVEELTENSFDRDLDLALFFSRRFHK' A
#
# COMPACT_ATOMS: atom_id res chain seq x y z
N MET A 1 -23.93 1.71 7.69
CA MET A 1 -22.84 0.86 7.15
C MET A 1 -21.60 1.73 7.02
N SER A 2 -20.56 1.50 7.82
CA SER A 2 -19.26 2.16 7.62
C SER A 2 -18.68 1.65 6.31
N LYS A 3 -18.52 2.53 5.31
CA LYS A 3 -17.94 2.15 4.02
C LYS A 3 -16.45 1.86 4.25
N THR A 4 -16.06 0.59 4.12
CA THR A 4 -14.66 0.18 4.13
C THR A 4 -14.10 0.25 2.71
N LEU A 5 -12.81 0.54 2.57
CA LEU A 5 -12.17 0.76 1.27
C LEU A 5 -11.05 -0.25 1.03
N ASN A 6 -10.89 -0.68 -0.22
CA ASN A 6 -9.74 -1.42 -0.72
C ASN A 6 -8.68 -0.42 -1.20
N ILE A 7 -7.52 -0.38 -0.54
CA ILE A 7 -6.49 0.65 -0.76
C ILE A 7 -5.19 0.04 -1.28
N ALA A 8 -4.62 0.61 -2.32
CA ALA A 8 -3.26 0.35 -2.78
C ALA A 8 -2.31 1.48 -2.33
N VAL A 9 -1.20 1.13 -1.71
CA VAL A 9 -0.15 2.06 -1.30
C VAL A 9 1.12 1.76 -2.09
N VAL A 10 1.45 2.64 -3.02
CA VAL A 10 2.62 2.52 -3.89
C VAL A 10 3.76 3.38 -3.36
N GLY A 11 4.92 2.76 -3.15
CA GLY A 11 6.04 3.37 -2.44
C GLY A 11 5.95 3.18 -0.92
N ALA A 12 5.28 2.12 -0.46
CA ALA A 12 5.10 1.78 0.95
C ALA A 12 6.42 1.69 1.75
N THR A 13 7.51 1.31 1.08
CA THR A 13 8.86 1.16 1.67
C THR A 13 9.65 2.47 1.73
N GLY A 14 9.13 3.56 1.16
CA GLY A 14 9.76 4.87 1.20
C GLY A 14 9.39 5.62 2.49
N ARG A 15 10.19 6.62 2.87
CA ARG A 15 9.95 7.44 4.08
C ARG A 15 8.51 7.94 4.21
N VAL A 16 7.97 8.52 3.13
CA VAL A 16 6.59 9.05 3.13
C VAL A 16 5.55 7.93 3.23
N GLY A 17 5.74 6.83 2.48
CA GLY A 17 4.82 5.70 2.50
C GLY A 17 4.75 5.02 3.87
N SER A 18 5.89 4.81 4.52
CA SER A 18 5.93 4.20 5.86
C SER A 18 5.24 5.07 6.91
N THR A 19 5.50 6.39 6.91
CA THR A 19 4.78 7.33 7.81
C THR A 19 3.29 7.35 7.52
N PHE A 20 2.88 7.26 6.25
CA PHE A 20 1.46 7.20 5.92
C PHE A 20 0.78 5.94 6.48
N ILE A 21 1.46 4.80 6.44
CA ILE A 21 0.97 3.53 7.01
C ILE A 21 0.81 3.64 8.54
N GLU A 22 1.78 4.26 9.22
CA GLU A 22 1.68 4.54 10.66
C GLU A 22 0.44 5.40 10.97
N VAL A 23 0.23 6.48 10.22
CA VAL A 23 -0.94 7.36 10.40
C VAL A 23 -2.25 6.62 10.16
N LEU A 24 -2.33 5.76 9.13
CA LEU A 24 -3.53 4.93 8.89
C LEU A 24 -3.83 4.02 10.08
N GLN A 25 -2.80 3.43 10.67
CA GLN A 25 -2.92 2.57 11.83
C GLN A 25 -3.37 3.34 13.07
N GLU A 26 -2.75 4.49 13.36
CA GLU A 26 -3.10 5.36 14.49
C GLU A 26 -4.55 5.87 14.39
N ARG A 27 -4.99 6.23 13.19
CA ARG A 27 -6.35 6.74 12.94
C ARG A 27 -7.40 5.64 12.87
N LYS A 28 -7.01 4.36 12.90
CA LYS A 28 -7.90 3.20 12.69
C LYS A 28 -8.79 3.40 11.45
N PHE A 29 -8.16 3.80 10.35
CA PHE A 29 -8.88 4.11 9.11
C PHE A 29 -9.68 2.87 8.66
N PRO A 30 -10.94 3.02 8.21
CA PRO A 30 -11.79 1.90 7.82
C PRO A 30 -11.32 1.29 6.49
N ILE A 31 -10.38 0.34 6.58
CA ILE A 31 -9.81 -0.38 5.44
C ILE A 31 -10.37 -1.80 5.41
N ASN A 32 -10.81 -2.23 4.24
CA ASN A 32 -11.19 -3.62 3.99
C ASN A 32 -9.95 -4.45 3.63
N ASN A 33 -9.26 -4.04 2.56
CA ASN A 33 -7.99 -4.63 2.13
C ASN A 33 -6.95 -3.54 1.89
N ILE A 34 -5.70 -3.83 2.22
CA ILE A 34 -4.56 -2.97 1.90
C ILE A 34 -3.53 -3.77 1.10
N TYR A 35 -3.00 -3.15 0.06
CA TYR A 35 -1.98 -3.72 -0.81
C TYR A 35 -0.78 -2.78 -0.84
N PHE A 36 0.41 -3.32 -0.59
CA PHE A 36 1.64 -2.54 -0.61
C PHE A 36 2.41 -2.86 -1.88
N PHE A 37 2.73 -1.82 -2.64
CA PHE A 37 3.52 -1.95 -3.86
C PHE A 37 4.80 -1.14 -3.76
N ALA A 38 5.88 -1.67 -4.35
CA ALA A 38 7.12 -0.94 -4.54
C ALA A 38 7.75 -1.30 -5.89
N SER A 39 8.91 -0.70 -6.20
CA SER A 39 9.68 -1.13 -7.37
C SER A 39 10.26 -2.53 -7.17
N ALA A 40 10.65 -3.21 -8.25
CA ALA A 40 11.32 -4.52 -8.22
C ALA A 40 12.45 -4.61 -7.18
N LYS A 41 13.21 -3.51 -6.99
CA LYS A 41 14.31 -3.42 -6.01
C LYS A 41 13.86 -3.54 -4.55
N SER A 42 12.60 -3.28 -4.27
CA SER A 42 12.01 -3.24 -2.91
C SER A 42 10.85 -4.21 -2.73
N ALA A 43 10.47 -4.95 -3.78
CA ALA A 43 9.53 -6.06 -3.70
C ALA A 43 10.09 -7.19 -2.80
N GLY A 44 9.20 -7.94 -2.14
CA GLY A 44 9.54 -9.01 -1.20
C GLY A 44 9.86 -8.54 0.23
N LYS A 45 9.84 -7.23 0.49
CA LYS A 45 9.87 -6.72 1.87
C LYS A 45 8.55 -6.99 2.58
N LYS A 46 8.61 -7.08 3.90
CA LYS A 46 7.43 -7.29 4.75
C LYS A 46 7.13 -6.01 5.53
N ILE A 47 5.85 -5.66 5.59
CA ILE A 47 5.34 -4.51 6.36
C ILE A 47 4.31 -5.04 7.34
N GLU A 48 4.47 -4.69 8.61
CA GLU A 48 3.44 -4.94 9.61
C GLU A 48 2.40 -3.82 9.57
N PHE A 49 1.13 -4.19 9.42
CA PHE A 49 0.01 -3.26 9.47
C PHE A 49 -1.15 -3.89 10.23
N ALA A 50 -1.66 -3.18 11.24
CA ALA A 50 -2.77 -3.64 12.09
C ALA A 50 -2.54 -5.05 12.69
N GLY A 51 -1.30 -5.36 13.07
CA GLY A 51 -0.92 -6.66 13.64
C GLY A 51 -0.88 -7.82 12.65
N LYS A 52 -0.92 -7.52 11.35
CA LYS A 52 -0.74 -8.50 10.26
C LYS A 52 0.48 -8.15 9.44
N GLU A 53 1.20 -9.16 8.99
CA GLU A 53 2.32 -8.99 8.07
C GLU A 53 1.80 -9.01 6.62
N TYR A 54 2.22 -8.03 5.83
CA TYR A 54 1.91 -7.92 4.42
C TYR A 54 3.21 -7.92 3.61
N GLU A 55 3.22 -8.72 2.55
CA GLU A 55 4.32 -8.70 1.59
C GLU A 55 4.15 -7.53 0.61
N VAL A 56 5.26 -6.85 0.34
CA VAL A 56 5.33 -5.77 -0.65
C VAL A 56 5.48 -6.39 -2.02
N GLU A 57 4.47 -6.20 -2.86
CA GLU A 57 4.45 -6.67 -4.24
C GLU A 57 5.20 -5.71 -5.17
N GLU A 58 5.73 -6.23 -6.27
CA GLU A 58 6.23 -5.38 -7.35
C GLU A 58 5.07 -4.64 -8.03
N LEU A 59 5.25 -3.35 -8.28
CA LEU A 59 4.32 -2.56 -9.07
C LEU A 59 4.46 -2.91 -10.56
N THR A 60 3.45 -3.57 -11.10
CA THR A 60 3.32 -3.95 -12.52
C THR A 60 2.03 -3.38 -13.09
N GLU A 61 1.84 -3.45 -14.41
CA GLU A 61 0.60 -3.01 -15.06
C GLU A 61 -0.63 -3.79 -14.54
N ASN A 62 -0.44 -5.06 -14.22
CA ASN A 62 -1.48 -5.95 -13.69
C ASN A 62 -1.71 -5.78 -12.18
N SER A 63 -0.92 -4.96 -11.48
CA SER A 63 -1.09 -4.77 -10.03
C SER A 63 -2.44 -4.14 -9.68
N PHE A 64 -3.07 -3.45 -10.64
CA PHE A 64 -4.37 -2.81 -10.48
C PHE A 64 -5.55 -3.66 -10.99
N ASP A 65 -5.32 -4.88 -11.50
CA ASP A 65 -6.37 -5.86 -11.88
C ASP A 65 -7.03 -6.53 -10.65
N ARG A 66 -7.33 -5.72 -9.64
CA ARG A 66 -7.99 -6.14 -8.40
C ARG A 66 -8.96 -5.05 -7.95
N ASP A 67 -9.92 -5.43 -7.12
CA ASP A 67 -10.94 -4.50 -6.60
C ASP A 67 -10.28 -3.46 -5.68
N LEU A 68 -10.02 -2.26 -6.22
CA LEU A 68 -9.38 -1.14 -5.53
C LEU A 68 -10.29 0.09 -5.59
N ASP A 69 -10.56 0.68 -4.43
CA ASP A 69 -11.27 1.95 -4.33
C ASP A 69 -10.32 3.15 -4.43
N LEU A 70 -9.09 3.00 -3.93
CA LEU A 70 -8.13 4.08 -3.82
C LEU A 70 -6.69 3.59 -4.02
N ALA A 71 -5.93 4.25 -4.89
CA ALA A 71 -4.50 4.03 -5.03
C ALA A 71 -3.73 5.31 -4.68
N LEU A 72 -2.81 5.20 -3.73
CA LEU A 72 -1.99 6.29 -3.22
C LEU A 72 -0.54 6.09 -3.63
N PHE A 73 0.05 7.14 -4.18
CA PHE A 73 1.35 7.08 -4.85
C PHE A 73 2.33 8.03 -4.17
N PHE A 74 3.34 7.46 -3.49
CA PHE A 74 4.36 8.20 -2.74
C PHE A 74 5.76 8.09 -3.36
N SER A 75 5.85 7.70 -4.64
CA SER A 75 7.11 7.50 -5.35
C SER A 75 7.50 8.74 -6.19
N ARG A 76 8.81 8.97 -6.36
CA ARG A 76 9.32 10.14 -7.10
C ARG A 76 9.23 10.01 -8.63
N ARG A 77 9.07 8.80 -9.16
CA ARG A 77 9.13 8.54 -10.61
C ARG A 77 8.48 7.20 -10.96
N PHE A 78 7.40 7.26 -11.71
CA PHE A 78 6.83 6.11 -12.41
C PHE A 78 7.56 6.01 -13.75
N HIS A 79 8.43 5.01 -13.91
CA HIS A 79 8.80 4.58 -15.25
C HIS A 79 7.84 3.45 -15.59
N LYS A 80 6.98 3.71 -16.57
CA LYS A 80 6.34 2.67 -17.37
C LYS A 80 7.42 1.89 -18.11
#